data_AF-A0A931GY59-F1
#
_entry.id   AF-A0A931GY59-F1
#
_cell.length_a   1.000
_cell.length_b   1.000
_cell.length_c   1.000
_cell.angle_alpha   90.00
_cell.angle_beta   90.00
_cell.angle_gamma   90.00
#
_symmetry.space_group_name_H-M   'P 1'
#
loop_
_entity.id
_entity.type
_entity.pdbx_description
1 polymer ?
#
loop_
_entity_poly.entity_id
_entity_poly.type
_entity_poly.pdbx_seq_one_letter_code
_entity_poly.pdbx_strand_id
1 'polypeptide(L)'
;MDLLKYEFQKAPADNYSNDLGLLVKKVRYYRNNRPVEEFNNALPELHEMESKLQQIAKAGGQRKRLYVQEIIDELSEEKDLQKKLTDKVSKGCHAIVHALYDDAFDMNDYAYELRKAMGVYWVQFFGYKANRQSDGMLAVVKEVFRAACYDMHMVFIDNNQGR
;
A
#
# COMPACT_ATOMS: atom_id res chain seq x y z
N MET A 1 -0.18 -10.48 12.29
CA MET A 1 -1.30 -9.63 12.77
C MET A 1 -1.05 -8.26 12.19
N ASP A 2 -1.97 -7.73 11.38
CA ASP A 2 -1.72 -6.57 10.51
C ASP A 2 -1.21 -5.33 11.24
N LEU A 3 0.08 -5.03 11.09
CA LEU A 3 0.77 -3.85 11.61
C LEU A 3 0.66 -2.66 10.67
N LEU A 4 0.59 -2.88 9.35
CA LEU A 4 0.47 -1.76 8.40
C LEU A 4 -0.80 -0.91 8.63
N LYS A 5 -1.85 -1.49 9.25
CA LYS A 5 -3.07 -0.76 9.59
C LYS A 5 -2.83 0.45 10.50
N TYR A 6 -1.75 0.47 11.29
CA TYR A 6 -1.42 1.56 12.21
C TYR A 6 -0.85 2.79 11.48
N GLU A 7 -0.45 2.65 10.22
CA GLU A 7 0.06 3.76 9.40
C GLU A 7 -0.95 4.92 9.28
N PHE A 8 -2.24 4.57 9.18
CA PHE A 8 -3.33 5.52 8.93
C PHE A 8 -4.23 5.74 10.15
N GLN A 9 -3.93 5.12 11.30
CA GLN A 9 -4.68 5.33 12.52
C GLN A 9 -4.29 6.66 13.19
N LYS A 10 -5.29 7.45 13.57
CA LYS A 10 -5.10 8.63 14.42
C LYS A 10 -5.14 8.17 15.88
N ALA A 11 -4.02 8.25 16.56
CA ALA A 11 -3.91 8.02 17.99
C ALA A 11 -3.29 9.26 18.68
N PRO A 12 -3.60 9.53 19.96
CA PRO A 12 -2.93 10.57 20.72
C PRO A 12 -1.40 10.37 20.74
N ALA A 13 -0.65 11.46 20.85
CA ALA A 13 0.79 11.39 21.12
C ALA A 13 1.07 10.57 22.39
N ASP A 14 2.21 9.89 22.44
CA ASP A 14 2.64 9.04 23.56
C ASP A 14 1.75 7.82 23.86
N ASN A 15 0.87 7.44 22.92
CA ASN A 15 0.13 6.18 22.96
C ASN A 15 0.89 5.10 22.18
N TYR A 16 0.88 3.86 22.69
CA TYR A 16 1.39 2.67 22.00
C TYR A 16 1.01 2.60 20.52
N SER A 17 -0.24 2.92 20.16
CA SER A 17 -0.70 2.87 18.77
C SER A 17 -0.09 3.98 17.91
N ASN A 18 0.20 5.15 18.49
CA ASN A 18 0.90 6.23 17.79
C ASN A 18 2.36 5.84 17.55
N ASP A 19 3.04 5.35 18.57
CA ASP A 19 4.44 4.92 18.48
C ASP A 19 4.63 3.78 17.48
N LEU A 20 3.68 2.84 17.46
CA LEU A 20 3.64 1.76 16.47
C LEU A 20 3.40 2.31 15.06
N GLY A 21 2.50 3.29 14.90
CA GLY A 21 2.29 3.97 13.63
C GLY A 21 3.52 4.74 13.14
N LEU A 22 4.28 5.37 14.04
CA LEU A 22 5.56 6.01 13.73
C LEU A 22 6.60 4.99 13.28
N LEU A 23 6.70 3.84 13.97
CA LEU A 23 7.60 2.76 13.58
C LEU A 23 7.25 2.24 12.17
N VAL A 24 5.98 1.98 11.89
CA VAL A 24 5.51 1.53 10.56
C VAL A 24 5.91 2.51 9.47
N LYS A 25 5.62 3.81 9.65
CA LYS A 25 5.97 4.87 8.69
C LYS A 25 7.47 4.93 8.45
N LYS A 26 8.27 4.79 9.50
CA LYS A 26 9.73 4.88 9.42
C LYS A 26 10.33 3.66 8.71
N VAL A 27 9.87 2.45 9.04
CA VAL A 27 10.28 1.22 8.34
C VAL A 27 9.90 1.31 6.85
N ARG A 28 8.66 1.71 6.52
CA ARG A 28 8.21 1.89 5.14
C ARG A 28 9.08 2.88 4.38
N TYR A 29 9.34 4.05 4.97
CA TYR A 29 10.18 5.09 4.37
C TYR A 29 11.56 4.54 3.96
N TYR A 30 12.27 3.90 4.89
CA TYR A 30 13.58 3.36 4.55
C TYR A 30 13.50 2.20 3.55
N ARG A 31 12.48 1.34 3.65
CA ARG A 31 12.32 0.21 2.73
C ARG A 31 11.98 0.62 1.29
N ASN A 32 11.18 1.66 1.12
CA ASN A 32 10.64 2.03 -0.19
C ASN A 32 11.38 3.20 -0.85
N ASN A 33 12.01 4.06 -0.06
CA ASN A 33 12.57 5.33 -0.56
C ASN A 33 14.09 5.43 -0.43
N ARG A 34 14.74 4.52 0.30
CA ARG A 34 16.19 4.58 0.56
C ARG A 34 16.92 3.33 0.07
N PRO A 35 18.23 3.45 -0.26
CA PRO A 35 19.08 2.29 -0.51
C PRO A 35 19.14 1.33 0.69
N VAL A 36 19.52 0.07 0.43
CA VAL A 36 19.59 -0.97 1.46
C VAL A 36 20.61 -0.61 2.55
N GLU A 37 21.70 0.08 2.20
CA GLU A 37 22.71 0.53 3.14
C GLU A 37 22.15 1.55 4.14
N GLU A 38 21.34 2.50 3.67
CA GLU A 38 20.65 3.47 4.55
C GLU A 38 19.64 2.77 5.46
N PHE A 39 18.93 1.76 4.97
CA PHE A 39 18.04 0.94 5.81
C PHE A 39 18.82 0.21 6.90
N ASN A 40 19.95 -0.42 6.57
CA ASN A 40 20.81 -1.12 7.53
C ASN A 40 21.36 -0.18 8.60
N ASN A 41 21.75 1.03 8.21
CA ASN A 41 22.22 2.08 9.14
C ASN A 41 21.10 2.56 10.09
N ALA A 42 19.84 2.48 9.67
CA ALA A 42 18.68 2.87 10.48
C ALA A 42 18.19 1.75 11.42
N LEU A 43 18.59 0.48 11.21
CA LEU A 43 18.15 -0.65 12.04
C LEU A 43 18.35 -0.44 13.55
N PRO A 44 19.49 0.11 14.04
CA PRO A 44 19.66 0.36 15.48
C PRO A 44 18.57 1.27 16.06
N GLU A 45 18.22 2.35 15.35
CA GLU A 45 17.17 3.27 15.78
C GLU A 45 15.79 2.61 15.74
N LEU A 46 15.50 1.85 14.68
CA LEU A 46 14.25 1.11 14.54
C LEU A 46 14.08 0.07 15.67
N HIS A 47 15.16 -0.61 16.06
CA HIS A 47 15.15 -1.56 17.18
C HIS A 47 15.07 -0.86 18.54
N GLU A 48 15.55 0.38 18.69
CA GLU A 48 15.32 1.17 19.89
C GLU A 48 13.83 1.51 20.06
N MET A 49 13.18 1.95 18.99
CA MET A 49 11.73 2.18 18.96
C MET A 49 10.96 0.88 19.27
N GLU A 50 11.36 -0.22 18.64
CA GLU A 50 10.80 -1.55 18.91
C GLU A 50 10.90 -1.94 20.39
N SER A 51 12.06 -1.69 21.01
CA SER A 51 12.32 -2.02 22.41
C SER A 51 11.39 -1.24 23.34
N LYS A 52 11.14 0.05 23.06
CA LYS A 52 10.16 0.86 23.80
C LYS A 52 8.75 0.29 23.69
N LEU A 53 8.31 -0.08 22.48
CA LEU A 53 7.02 -0.74 22.26
C LEU A 53 6.91 -2.10 22.98
N GLN A 54 7.98 -2.89 22.99
CA GLN A 54 8.03 -4.16 23.72
C GLN A 54 7.93 -3.97 25.24
N GLN A 55 8.53 -2.91 25.80
CA GLN A 55 8.41 -2.61 27.23
C GLN A 55 6.97 -2.28 27.61
N ILE A 56 6.29 -1.44 26.82
CA ILE A 56 4.87 -1.09 27.02
C ILE A 56 3.99 -2.35 26.89
N ALA A 57 4.21 -3.16 25.86
CA ALA A 57 3.46 -4.41 25.65
C ALA A 57 3.65 -5.41 26.80
N LYS A 58 4.88 -5.54 27.31
CA LYS A 58 5.20 -6.43 28.45
C LYS A 58 4.52 -5.97 29.74
N ALA A 59 4.44 -4.65 29.98
CA ALA A 59 3.70 -4.10 31.12
C ALA A 59 2.19 -4.46 31.05
N GLY A 60 1.65 -4.60 29.84
CA GLY A 60 0.29 -5.10 29.59
C GLY A 60 0.14 -6.63 29.53
N GLY A 61 1.18 -7.40 29.89
CA GLY A 61 1.13 -8.87 29.89
C GLY A 61 1.22 -9.53 28.51
N GLN A 62 1.59 -8.78 27.46
CA GLN A 62 1.70 -9.31 26.10
C GLN A 62 3.04 -10.02 25.88
N ARG A 63 3.05 -11.01 24.98
CA ARG A 63 4.27 -11.74 24.59
C ARG A 63 5.23 -10.84 23.80
N LYS A 64 6.53 -11.15 23.86
CA LYS A 64 7.55 -10.48 23.05
C LYS A 64 7.21 -10.60 21.56
N ARG A 65 7.40 -9.50 20.81
CA ARG A 65 7.02 -9.37 19.41
C ARG A 65 8.11 -8.66 18.61
N LEU A 66 8.41 -9.13 17.41
CA LEU A 66 9.47 -8.57 16.53
C LEU A 66 8.83 -7.61 15.53
N TYR A 67 8.42 -6.42 16.00
CA TYR A 67 7.64 -5.48 15.20
C TYR A 67 8.34 -5.07 13.91
N VAL A 68 9.64 -4.80 13.92
CA VAL A 68 10.39 -4.40 12.72
C VAL A 68 10.33 -5.50 11.66
N GLN A 69 10.57 -6.76 12.06
CA GLN A 69 10.51 -7.90 11.14
C GLN A 69 9.10 -8.11 10.60
N GLU A 70 8.08 -8.08 11.46
CA GLU A 70 6.70 -8.25 11.03
C GLU A 70 6.23 -7.14 10.08
N ILE A 71 6.67 -5.89 10.28
CA ILE A 71 6.38 -4.79 9.34
C ILE A 71 7.05 -5.05 8.00
N ILE A 72 8.31 -5.51 7.99
CA ILE A 72 9.03 -5.86 6.75
C ILE A 72 8.31 -6.98 5.99
N ASP A 73 7.84 -8.00 6.70
CA ASP A 73 7.15 -9.14 6.12
C ASP A 73 5.82 -8.66 5.49
N GLU A 74 5.04 -7.84 6.20
CA GLU A 74 3.80 -7.28 5.66
C GLU A 74 4.01 -6.34 4.47
N LEU A 75 5.10 -5.56 4.45
CA LEU A 75 5.46 -4.74 3.28
C LEU A 75 5.82 -5.61 2.07
N SER A 76 6.48 -6.75 2.30
CA SER A 76 6.79 -7.72 1.24
C SER A 76 5.50 -8.32 0.66
N GLU A 77 4.56 -8.71 1.53
CA GLU A 77 3.24 -9.20 1.12
C GLU A 77 2.45 -8.14 0.34
N GLU A 78 2.46 -6.88 0.79
CA GLU A 78 1.80 -5.77 0.10
C GLU A 78 2.39 -5.57 -1.31
N LYS A 79 3.71 -5.67 -1.46
CA LYS A 79 4.39 -5.55 -2.76
C LYS A 79 4.03 -6.70 -3.71
N ASP A 80 3.97 -7.93 -3.20
CA ASP A 80 3.55 -9.09 -4.00
C ASP A 80 2.08 -8.96 -4.44
N LEU A 81 1.23 -8.47 -3.55
CA LEU A 81 -0.17 -8.21 -3.84
C LEU A 81 -0.33 -7.10 -4.89
N GLN A 82 0.44 -6.02 -4.78
CA GLN A 82 0.50 -4.96 -5.78
C GLN A 82 0.91 -5.50 -7.14
N LYS A 83 1.98 -6.32 -7.20
CA LYS A 83 2.42 -6.93 -8.46
C LYS A 83 1.32 -7.78 -9.11
N LYS A 84 0.64 -8.63 -8.33
CA LYS A 84 -0.48 -9.44 -8.83
C LYS A 84 -1.62 -8.59 -9.37
N LEU A 85 -1.97 -7.50 -8.67
CA LEU A 85 -2.98 -6.54 -9.12
C LEU A 85 -2.55 -5.89 -10.44
N THR A 86 -1.32 -5.35 -10.51
CA THR A 86 -0.77 -4.72 -11.71
C THR A 86 -0.78 -5.67 -12.90
N ASP A 87 -0.33 -6.91 -12.73
CA ASP A 87 -0.30 -7.92 -13.79
C ASP A 87 -1.71 -8.24 -14.30
N LYS A 88 -2.68 -8.36 -13.39
CA LYS A 88 -4.07 -8.67 -13.73
C LYS A 88 -4.74 -7.53 -14.48
N VAL A 89 -4.58 -6.30 -13.98
CA VAL A 89 -5.12 -5.10 -14.64
C VAL A 89 -4.46 -4.90 -15.99
N SER A 90 -3.14 -5.03 -16.08
CA SER A 90 -2.40 -4.85 -17.33
C SER A 90 -2.87 -5.82 -18.42
N LYS A 91 -3.00 -7.11 -18.09
CA LYS A 91 -3.52 -8.12 -19.03
C LYS A 91 -4.97 -7.83 -19.45
N GLY A 92 -5.84 -7.48 -18.50
CA GLY A 92 -7.24 -7.18 -18.78
C GLY A 92 -7.41 -5.94 -19.67
N CYS A 93 -6.72 -4.86 -19.33
CA CYS A 93 -6.77 -3.62 -20.10
C CYS A 93 -6.13 -3.78 -21.48
N HIS A 94 -4.97 -4.43 -21.59
CA HIS A 94 -4.31 -4.62 -22.88
C HIS A 94 -5.23 -5.33 -23.89
N ALA A 95 -5.94 -6.38 -23.46
CA ALA A 95 -6.87 -7.10 -24.34
C ALA A 95 -8.05 -6.23 -24.80
N ILE A 96 -8.66 -5.47 -23.87
CA ILE A 96 -9.88 -4.70 -24.17
C ILE A 96 -9.56 -3.40 -24.92
N VAL A 97 -8.54 -2.66 -24.47
CA VAL A 97 -8.15 -1.38 -25.07
C VAL A 97 -7.68 -1.59 -26.50
N HIS A 98 -6.82 -2.58 -26.75
CA HIS A 98 -6.40 -2.91 -28.10
C HIS A 98 -7.59 -3.31 -28.99
N ALA A 99 -8.54 -4.09 -28.46
CA ALA A 99 -9.70 -4.54 -29.25
C ALA A 99 -10.70 -3.42 -29.59
N LEU A 100 -10.88 -2.44 -28.69
CA LEU A 100 -11.90 -1.39 -28.86
C LEU A 100 -11.36 -0.09 -29.47
N TYR A 101 -10.09 0.23 -29.22
CA TYR A 101 -9.51 1.53 -29.56
C TYR A 101 -8.29 1.43 -30.49
N ASP A 102 -7.79 0.21 -30.77
CA ASP A 102 -6.56 -0.03 -31.54
C ASP A 102 -5.34 0.75 -30.99
N ASP A 103 -5.34 0.97 -29.66
CA ASP A 103 -4.34 1.79 -28.98
C ASP A 103 -3.45 0.94 -28.06
N ALA A 104 -2.23 1.42 -27.82
CA ALA A 104 -1.27 0.79 -26.93
C ALA A 104 -1.61 1.11 -25.48
N PHE A 105 -1.88 0.08 -24.68
CA PHE A 105 -2.09 0.23 -23.24
C PHE A 105 -0.76 0.21 -22.47
N ASP A 106 -0.47 1.28 -21.72
CA ASP A 106 0.60 1.31 -20.71
C ASP A 106 0.02 1.59 -19.31
N MET A 107 0.23 0.65 -18.39
CA MET A 107 -0.20 0.79 -16.99
C MET A 107 0.49 1.97 -16.28
N ASN A 108 1.67 2.38 -16.74
CA ASN A 108 2.42 3.49 -16.15
C ASN A 108 1.73 4.85 -16.35
N ASP A 109 0.80 4.95 -17.30
CA ASP A 109 0.02 6.17 -17.54
C ASP A 109 -1.00 6.46 -16.43
N TYR A 110 -1.29 5.50 -15.54
CA TYR A 110 -2.33 5.60 -14.53
C TYR A 110 -1.76 5.77 -13.11
N ALA A 111 -2.41 6.64 -12.33
CA ALA A 111 -2.10 6.90 -10.94
C ALA A 111 -3.04 6.09 -10.02
N TYR A 112 -2.45 5.26 -9.16
CA TYR A 112 -3.18 4.52 -8.13
C TYR A 112 -2.28 4.19 -6.94
N GLU A 113 -2.89 3.95 -5.78
CA GLU A 113 -2.21 3.53 -4.57
C GLU A 113 -2.91 2.32 -3.94
N LEU A 114 -2.14 1.29 -3.60
CA LEU A 114 -2.58 0.20 -2.74
C LEU A 114 -2.31 0.59 -1.28
N ARG A 115 -3.30 0.41 -0.41
CA ARG A 115 -3.15 0.68 1.03
C ARG A 115 -3.87 -0.39 1.83
N LYS A 116 -3.48 -0.53 3.10
CA LYS A 116 -4.12 -1.43 4.08
C LYS A 116 -4.63 -0.65 5.27
N ALA A 117 -5.92 -0.76 5.58
CA ALA A 117 -6.52 -0.13 6.75
C ALA A 117 -7.50 -1.08 7.42
N MET A 118 -7.46 -1.16 8.75
CA MET A 118 -8.31 -2.05 9.55
C MET A 118 -8.35 -3.52 9.07
N GLY A 119 -7.26 -4.00 8.45
CA GLY A 119 -7.16 -5.37 7.92
C GLY A 119 -7.77 -5.58 6.53
N VAL A 120 -8.24 -4.52 5.88
CA VAL A 120 -8.77 -4.55 4.51
C VAL A 120 -7.81 -3.82 3.58
N TYR A 121 -7.52 -4.43 2.43
CA TYR A 121 -6.79 -3.77 1.35
C TYR A 121 -7.76 -2.93 0.51
N TRP A 122 -7.36 -1.71 0.17
CA TRP A 122 -8.08 -0.90 -0.79
C TRP A 122 -7.13 -0.32 -1.84
N VAL A 123 -7.67 -0.09 -3.03
CA VAL A 123 -6.99 0.55 -4.15
C VAL A 123 -7.64 1.91 -4.37
N GLN A 124 -6.87 2.98 -4.20
CA GLN A 124 -7.29 4.33 -4.54
C GLN A 124 -6.82 4.65 -5.95
N PHE A 125 -7.76 4.87 -6.87
CA PHE A 125 -7.48 5.20 -8.26
C PHE A 125 -7.68 6.70 -8.50
N PHE A 126 -6.69 7.35 -9.11
CA PHE A 126 -6.66 8.80 -9.30
C PHE A 126 -6.79 9.23 -10.76
N GLY A 127 -6.83 8.29 -11.71
CA GLY A 127 -6.93 8.58 -13.14
C GLY A 127 -5.58 8.55 -13.84
N TYR A 128 -5.42 9.36 -14.90
CA TYR A 128 -4.14 9.50 -15.60
C TYR A 128 -3.12 10.27 -14.74
N LYS A 129 -1.84 9.89 -14.81
CA LYS A 129 -0.73 10.67 -14.22
C LYS A 129 -0.49 11.97 -14.97
N ALA A 130 -0.64 11.95 -16.29
CA ALA A 130 -0.63 13.15 -17.12
C ALA A 130 -1.99 13.86 -17.06
N ASN A 131 -2.00 15.18 -17.27
CA ASN A 131 -3.24 15.94 -17.49
C ASN A 131 -3.88 15.54 -18.83
N ARG A 132 -4.47 14.36 -18.87
CA ARG A 132 -5.34 13.88 -19.96
C ARG A 132 -6.79 14.03 -19.49
N GLN A 133 -7.65 14.48 -20.40
CA GLN A 133 -9.09 14.47 -20.14
C GLN A 133 -9.58 13.04 -19.98
N SER A 134 -10.59 12.87 -19.13
CA SER A 134 -11.29 11.59 -18.97
C SER A 134 -11.91 11.17 -20.31
N ASP A 135 -11.66 9.93 -20.72
CA ASP A 135 -12.14 9.35 -21.98
C ASP A 135 -12.75 7.96 -21.76
N GLY A 136 -13.18 7.32 -22.85
CA GLY A 136 -13.73 5.96 -22.83
C GLY A 136 -12.72 4.91 -22.38
N MET A 137 -11.44 5.08 -22.71
CA MET A 137 -10.36 4.18 -22.27
C MET A 137 -10.24 4.18 -20.74
N LEU A 138 -10.30 5.36 -20.11
CA LEU A 138 -10.25 5.46 -18.66
C LEU A 138 -11.40 4.72 -17.97
N ALA A 139 -12.60 4.75 -18.57
CA ALA A 139 -13.74 3.99 -18.06
C ALA A 139 -13.47 2.48 -18.11
N VAL A 140 -12.93 1.96 -19.21
CA VAL A 140 -12.52 0.55 -19.32
C VAL A 140 -11.51 0.19 -18.22
N VAL A 141 -10.49 1.02 -18.03
CA VAL A 141 -9.45 0.77 -17.02
C VAL A 141 -10.03 0.74 -15.61
N LYS A 142 -10.94 1.66 -15.28
CA LYS A 142 -11.67 1.67 -14.00
C LYS A 142 -12.46 0.38 -13.78
N GLU A 143 -13.17 -0.11 -14.80
CA GLU A 143 -13.93 -1.37 -14.70
C GLU A 143 -13.01 -2.57 -14.50
N VAL A 144 -11.89 -2.65 -15.22
CA VAL A 144 -10.90 -3.72 -15.05
C VAL A 144 -10.30 -3.68 -13.65
N PHE A 145 -9.96 -2.49 -13.13
CA PHE A 145 -9.52 -2.32 -11.74
C PHE A 145 -10.57 -2.80 -10.75
N ARG A 146 -11.83 -2.42 -10.93
CA ARG A 146 -12.92 -2.81 -10.04
C ARG A 146 -13.10 -4.33 -10.02
N ALA A 147 -13.08 -4.97 -11.19
CA ALA A 147 -13.15 -6.43 -11.31
C ALA A 147 -11.94 -7.12 -10.66
N ALA A 148 -10.73 -6.62 -10.91
CA ALA A 148 -9.52 -7.15 -10.29
C ALA A 148 -9.54 -7.03 -8.76
N CYS A 149 -9.99 -5.89 -8.22
CA CYS A 149 -10.15 -5.69 -6.79
C CYS A 149 -11.18 -6.65 -6.19
N TYR A 150 -12.34 -6.83 -6.85
CA TYR A 150 -13.38 -7.76 -6.39
C TYR A 150 -12.84 -9.19 -6.25
N ASP A 151 -12.15 -9.69 -7.28
CA ASP A 151 -11.58 -11.04 -7.29
C ASP A 151 -10.48 -11.24 -6.24
N MET A 152 -9.80 -10.15 -5.86
CA MET A 152 -8.73 -10.18 -4.84
C MET A 152 -9.23 -9.76 -3.45
N HIS A 153 -10.55 -9.63 -3.26
CA HIS A 153 -11.17 -9.20 -2.00
C HIS A 153 -10.66 -7.84 -1.47
N MET A 154 -10.42 -6.90 -2.38
CA MET A 154 -10.04 -5.52 -2.08
C MET A 154 -11.19 -4.54 -2.34
N VAL A 155 -11.17 -3.41 -1.65
CA VAL A 155 -12.09 -2.30 -1.94
C VAL A 155 -11.48 -1.41 -3.03
N PHE A 156 -12.23 -1.16 -4.10
CA PHE A 156 -11.86 -0.17 -5.11
C PHE A 156 -12.47 1.20 -4.76
N ILE A 157 -11.64 2.25 -4.74
CA ILE A 157 -12.04 3.63 -4.46
C ILE A 157 -11.66 4.48 -5.67
N ASP A 158 -12.66 5.05 -6.36
CA ASP A 158 -12.45 5.99 -7.45
C ASP A 158 -12.37 7.42 -6.90
N ASN A 159 -11.16 7.97 -6.86
CA ASN A 159 -10.89 9.35 -6.46
C ASN A 159 -10.63 10.26 -7.66
N ASN A 160 -10.78 9.76 -8.89
CA ASN A 160 -10.74 10.61 -10.07
C ASN A 160 -12.02 11.45 -10.12
N GLN A 161 -12.00 12.59 -9.43
CA GLN A 161 -13.03 13.60 -9.53
C GLN A 161 -12.87 14.27 -10.90
N GLY A 162 -13.64 13.81 -11.89
CA GLY A 162 -13.74 14.49 -13.18
C GLY A 162 -14.16 15.94 -12.96
N ARG A 163 -13.19 16.85 -13.03
CA ARG A 163 -13.36 18.29 -13.19
C ARG A 163 -12.41 18.76 -14.27
#